data_AF-A0AAD6HQK6-F1
#
_entry.id   AF-A0AAD6HQK6-F1
#
_cell.length_a   1.000
_cell.length_b   1.000
_cell.length_c   1.000
_cell.angle_alpha   90.00
_cell.angle_beta   90.00
_cell.angle_gamma   90.00
#
_symmetry.space_group_name_H-M   'P 1'
#
loop_
_entity.id
_entity.type
_entity.pdbx_description
1 polymer ?
#
loop_
_entity_poly.entity_id
_entity_poly.type
_entity_poly.pdbx_seq_one_letter_code
_entity_poly.pdbx_strand_id
1 'polypeptide(L)'
;MIASWFDHSRDLLYMINQFRDQIPRPIIGVGHSMGCAQLVPTAIYDPADPKVGPEAVTLTTSKHQESWTFAVLNLESENLDRFLTPDWHKENERPYLVSRPECWSAMRNLPYLRPIVLWVFGGKSYLAAPKEQEVKMRTTGSGTGGNGGVNAGEVEKAVLPEGGHLICFEQPSWCASVTADWMQRWFKKWLTDEKFWDEYQSQSSDEEQLRISKEGLAAMQMARLTRRGRLQVPT
;
A
#
# COMPACT_ATOMS: atom_id res chain seq x y z
N MET A 1 6.39 17.64 21.34
CA MET A 1 5.38 17.05 20.45
C MET A 1 5.95 15.71 19.99
N ILE A 2 5.27 14.60 20.25
CA ILE A 2 5.76 13.27 19.83
C ILE A 2 5.35 13.15 18.35
N ALA A 3 6.34 13.01 17.46
CA ALA A 3 6.07 12.77 16.04
C ALA A 3 5.23 11.49 15.90
N SER A 4 4.21 11.50 15.05
CA SER A 4 3.38 10.31 14.84
C SER A 4 4.09 9.39 13.84
N TRP A 5 3.98 8.08 14.08
CA TRP A 5 4.62 7.08 13.25
C TRP A 5 4.06 7.09 11.81
N PHE A 6 2.88 7.65 11.61
CA PHE A 6 2.24 7.78 10.29
C PHE A 6 2.58 9.06 9.52
N ASP A 7 3.41 9.95 10.07
CA ASP A 7 3.69 11.25 9.43
C ASP A 7 4.27 11.07 8.02
N HIS A 8 5.19 10.12 7.83
CA HIS A 8 5.71 9.81 6.49
C HIS A 8 4.61 9.36 5.52
N SER A 9 3.72 8.46 5.94
CA SER A 9 2.62 8.00 5.09
C SER A 9 1.64 9.13 4.76
N ARG A 10 1.41 10.06 5.71
CA ARG A 10 0.58 11.25 5.50
C ARG A 10 1.25 12.21 4.51
N ASP A 11 2.55 12.43 4.62
CA ASP A 11 3.31 13.29 3.73
C ASP A 11 3.32 12.75 2.30
N LEU A 12 3.49 11.44 2.12
CA LEU A 12 3.38 10.79 0.81
C LEU A 12 1.98 10.94 0.21
N LEU A 13 0.94 10.69 1.01
CA LEU A 13 -0.43 10.86 0.56
C LEU A 13 -0.72 12.32 0.19
N TYR A 14 -0.22 13.26 1.00
CA TYR A 14 -0.34 14.68 0.74
C TYR A 14 0.34 15.06 -0.57
N MET A 15 1.60 14.64 -0.77
CA MET A 15 2.35 14.86 -2.02
C MET A 15 1.59 14.31 -3.24
N ILE A 16 1.13 13.05 -3.18
CA ILE A 16 0.37 12.43 -4.29
C ILE A 16 -0.89 13.24 -4.61
N ASN A 17 -1.58 13.76 -3.60
CA ASN A 17 -2.78 14.56 -3.81
C ASN A 17 -2.47 15.97 -4.32
N GLN A 18 -1.38 16.61 -3.85
CA GLN A 18 -0.98 17.95 -4.29
C GLN A 18 -0.50 17.96 -5.74
N PHE A 19 0.21 16.93 -6.17
CA PHE A 19 0.81 16.84 -7.51
C PHE A 19 0.10 15.85 -8.42
N ARG A 20 -1.17 15.52 -8.13
CA ARG A 20 -1.90 14.44 -8.82
C ARG A 20 -1.97 14.64 -10.34
N ASP A 21 -2.16 15.88 -10.78
CA ASP A 21 -2.23 16.31 -12.17
C ASP A 21 -0.88 16.22 -12.90
N GLN A 22 0.21 16.21 -12.14
CA GLN A 22 1.59 16.12 -12.65
C GLN A 22 2.15 14.69 -12.62
N ILE A 23 1.46 13.74 -11.98
CA ILE A 23 1.91 12.34 -11.86
C ILE A 23 1.27 11.51 -12.99
N PRO A 24 2.06 10.97 -13.94
CA PRO A 24 1.55 10.05 -14.95
C PRO A 24 0.92 8.82 -14.29
N ARG A 25 -0.28 8.44 -14.74
CA ARG A 25 -0.98 7.23 -14.28
C ARG A 25 -0.64 6.03 -15.19
N PRO A 26 -0.62 4.79 -14.66
CA PRO A 26 -0.95 4.40 -13.29
C PRO A 26 0.18 4.66 -12.30
N ILE A 27 -0.19 4.92 -11.04
CA ILE A 27 0.77 4.98 -9.92
C ILE A 27 0.99 3.54 -9.42
N ILE A 28 2.26 3.14 -9.31
CA ILE A 28 2.65 1.81 -8.82
C ILE A 28 3.46 1.98 -7.55
N GLY A 29 2.99 1.36 -6.46
CA GLY A 29 3.71 1.28 -5.21
C GLY A 29 4.55 0.00 -5.16
N VAL A 30 5.83 0.13 -4.80
CA VAL A 30 6.73 -1.00 -4.56
C VAL A 30 7.32 -0.85 -3.17
N GLY A 31 7.30 -1.94 -2.39
CA GLY A 31 7.83 -1.95 -1.03
C GLY A 31 8.44 -3.30 -0.68
N HIS A 32 9.49 -3.28 0.15
CA HIS A 32 10.16 -4.47 0.65
C HIS A 32 10.16 -4.49 2.17
N SER A 33 9.73 -5.61 2.76
CA SER A 33 9.73 -5.84 4.21
C SER A 33 9.12 -4.67 5.00
N MET A 34 9.83 -4.14 6.01
CA MET A 34 9.44 -2.95 6.76
C MET A 34 9.57 -1.65 5.95
N GLY A 35 10.35 -1.66 4.88
CA GLY A 35 10.48 -0.56 3.93
C GLY A 35 9.22 -0.27 3.12
N CYS A 36 8.18 -1.10 3.17
CA CYS A 36 6.86 -0.73 2.63
C CYS A 36 6.28 0.56 3.25
N ALA A 37 6.77 0.97 4.42
CA ALA A 37 6.35 2.19 5.09
C ALA A 37 7.17 3.43 4.70
N GLN A 38 8.24 3.30 3.89
CA GLN A 38 9.17 4.41 3.63
C GLN A 38 9.78 4.40 2.21
N LEU A 39 9.95 5.58 1.62
CA LEU A 39 10.85 5.75 0.46
C LEU A 39 12.31 5.79 0.92
N VAL A 40 13.17 5.07 0.19
CA VAL A 40 14.60 4.91 0.52
C VAL A 40 15.37 6.18 0.13
N PRO A 41 16.17 6.79 1.03
CA PRO A 41 17.16 7.79 0.66
C PRO A 41 18.36 7.14 -0.07
N THR A 42 18.99 7.90 -0.97
CA THR A 42 20.20 7.53 -1.71
C THR A 42 21.47 7.59 -0.84
N ALA A 43 22.50 6.83 -1.22
CA ALA A 43 23.76 6.68 -0.49
C ALA A 43 24.40 8.01 -0.04
N ILE A 44 24.95 8.02 1.17
CA ILE A 44 25.82 9.10 1.66
C ILE A 44 27.14 9.01 0.89
N TYR A 45 27.41 10.02 0.06
CA TYR A 45 28.73 10.21 -0.53
C TYR A 45 29.70 10.72 0.55
N ASP A 46 30.86 10.08 0.71
CA ASP A 46 31.96 10.60 1.51
C ASP A 46 32.60 11.79 0.75
N PRO A 47 32.58 13.02 1.30
CA PRO A 47 33.22 14.17 0.65
C PRO A 47 34.72 14.00 0.44
N ALA A 48 35.37 13.07 1.15
CA ALA A 48 36.78 12.73 0.99
C ALA A 48 37.03 11.64 -0.08
N ASP A 49 35.99 11.00 -0.62
CA ASP A 49 36.15 10.04 -1.71
C ASP A 49 36.51 10.78 -3.00
N PRO A 50 37.70 10.56 -3.60
CA PRO A 50 38.13 11.25 -4.82
C PRO A 50 37.25 10.94 -6.04
N LYS A 51 36.31 9.99 -5.95
CA LYS A 51 35.30 9.69 -6.97
C LYS A 51 34.07 10.59 -6.91
N VAL A 52 33.93 11.40 -5.85
CA VAL A 52 32.78 12.27 -5.60
C VAL A 52 33.11 13.68 -6.11
N GLY A 53 32.43 14.09 -7.18
CA GLY A 53 32.63 15.41 -7.79
C GLY A 53 32.11 16.56 -6.90
N PRO A 54 32.55 17.80 -7.15
CA PRO A 54 32.17 18.98 -6.34
C PRO A 54 30.66 19.32 -6.39
N GLU A 55 29.94 18.82 -7.39
CA GLU A 55 28.48 18.96 -7.55
C GLU A 55 27.68 17.90 -6.77
N ALA A 56 28.36 16.98 -6.09
CA ALA A 56 27.69 15.91 -5.38
C ALA A 56 26.97 16.44 -4.13
N VAL A 57 25.66 16.19 -4.07
CA VAL A 57 24.85 16.45 -2.89
C VAL A 57 24.70 15.17 -2.07
N THR A 58 24.86 15.28 -0.75
CA THR A 58 24.65 14.17 0.20
C THR A 58 23.50 14.52 1.12
N LEU A 59 22.65 13.55 1.46
CA LEU A 59 21.57 13.77 2.41
C LEU A 59 22.16 14.00 3.80
N THR A 60 21.60 14.94 4.55
CA THR A 60 22.02 15.25 5.93
C THR A 60 21.62 14.16 6.94
N THR A 61 20.80 13.20 6.51
CA THR A 61 20.37 12.05 7.31
C THR A 61 21.53 11.06 7.44
N SER A 62 22.02 10.84 8.66
CA SER A 62 23.09 9.86 8.90
C SER A 62 22.61 8.42 8.71
N LYS A 63 23.54 7.48 8.43
CA LYS A 63 23.25 6.03 8.41
C LYS A 63 22.59 5.49 9.68
N HIS A 64 22.78 6.17 10.81
CA HIS A 64 22.17 5.80 12.09
C HIS A 64 20.71 6.24 12.16
N GLN A 65 20.42 7.47 11.72
CA GLN A 65 19.04 7.95 11.59
C GLN A 65 18.26 7.10 10.59
N GLU A 66 18.89 6.73 9.47
CA GLU A 66 18.36 5.76 8.52
C GLU A 66 18.14 4.37 9.17
N SER A 67 19.12 3.85 9.92
CA SER A 67 18.93 2.57 10.62
C SER A 67 17.76 2.62 11.62
N TRP A 68 17.53 3.74 12.30
CA TRP A 68 16.38 3.92 13.19
C TRP A 68 15.06 3.99 12.42
N THR A 69 15.10 4.33 11.13
CA THR A 69 13.93 4.21 10.27
C THR A 69 13.67 2.79 9.80
N PHE A 70 14.57 1.82 9.97
CA PHE A 70 14.28 0.41 9.70
C PHE A 70 13.78 -0.36 10.93
N ALA A 71 14.17 0.08 12.13
CA ALA A 71 13.87 -0.60 13.38
C ALA A 71 13.77 0.42 14.53
N VAL A 72 12.62 0.45 15.22
CA VAL A 72 12.47 1.23 16.45
C VAL A 72 12.70 0.31 17.62
N LEU A 73 13.70 0.66 18.44
CA LEU A 73 13.97 -0.03 19.67
C LEU A 73 12.92 0.36 20.71
N ASN A 74 12.22 -0.65 21.21
CA ASN A 74 11.27 -0.50 22.29
C ASN A 74 11.98 -0.75 23.62
N LEU A 75 12.76 0.23 24.06
CA LEU A 75 13.58 0.14 25.29
C LEU A 75 12.84 0.64 26.52
N GLU A 76 11.66 1.22 26.33
CA GLU A 76 10.84 1.79 27.38
C GLU A 76 10.12 0.71 28.19
N SER A 77 9.76 1.02 29.43
CA SER A 77 9.02 0.10 30.29
C SER A 77 7.67 -0.30 29.67
N GLU A 78 7.22 -1.54 29.89
CA GLU A 78 5.87 -1.97 29.51
C GLU A 78 4.76 -1.12 30.17
N ASN A 79 5.08 -0.46 31.29
CA ASN A 79 4.20 0.43 32.04
C ASN A 79 4.24 1.90 31.55
N LEU A 80 4.86 2.17 30.40
CA LEU A 80 4.94 3.52 29.84
C LEU A 80 3.54 4.10 29.57
N ASP A 81 3.38 5.40 29.85
CA ASP A 81 2.13 6.12 29.63
C ASP A 81 1.65 5.94 28.18
N ARG A 82 0.35 5.69 28.02
CA ARG A 82 -0.31 5.53 26.71
C ARG A 82 -0.09 6.72 25.77
N PHE A 83 0.12 7.91 26.32
CA PHE A 83 0.37 9.12 25.53
C PHE A 83 1.76 9.11 24.85
N LEU A 84 2.70 8.29 25.33
CA LEU A 84 4.04 8.19 24.77
C LEU A 84 4.16 7.16 23.63
N THR A 85 3.22 6.22 23.55
CA THR A 85 3.15 5.20 22.50
C THR A 85 1.72 5.03 21.97
N PRO A 86 1.08 6.12 21.47
CA PRO A 86 -0.33 6.11 21.12
C PRO A 86 -0.64 5.23 19.89
N ASP A 87 0.32 5.10 18.98
CA ASP A 87 0.16 4.31 17.76
C ASP A 87 0.48 2.81 17.98
N TRP A 88 1.08 2.44 19.13
CA TRP A 88 1.56 1.07 19.38
C TRP A 88 0.45 0.14 19.87
N HIS A 89 0.29 -1.00 19.21
CA HIS A 89 -0.61 -2.06 19.69
C HIS A 89 -0.07 -2.69 20.98
N LYS A 90 -0.86 -2.58 22.07
CA LYS A 90 -0.46 -3.02 23.41
C LYS A 90 -0.03 -4.49 23.48
N GLU A 91 -0.70 -5.36 22.75
CA GLU A 91 -0.47 -6.82 22.86
C GLU A 91 0.44 -7.39 21.77
N ASN A 92 0.56 -6.69 20.63
CA ASN A 92 1.21 -7.23 19.43
C ASN A 92 2.45 -6.45 19.02
N GLU A 93 2.66 -5.25 19.55
CA GLU A 93 3.79 -4.39 19.18
C GLU A 93 4.65 -4.05 20.40
N ARG A 94 4.04 -3.70 21.53
CA ARG A 94 4.76 -3.38 22.77
C ARG A 94 5.58 -4.53 23.37
N PRO A 95 5.25 -5.82 23.20
CA PRO A 95 6.11 -6.88 23.73
C PRO A 95 7.41 -7.09 22.95
N TYR A 96 7.52 -6.55 21.72
CA TYR A 96 8.70 -6.74 20.88
C TYR A 96 9.72 -5.63 21.13
N LEU A 97 10.99 -6.02 21.34
CA LEU A 97 12.14 -5.10 21.50
C LEU A 97 12.42 -4.26 20.25
N VAL A 98 11.96 -4.75 19.09
CA VAL A 98 12.05 -4.04 17.82
C VAL A 98 10.66 -4.10 17.17
N SER A 99 10.04 -2.95 16.93
CA SER A 99 8.71 -2.90 16.32
C SER A 99 8.49 -1.64 15.47
N ARG A 100 7.47 -1.70 14.61
CA ARG A 100 7.00 -0.60 13.74
C ARG A 100 5.48 -0.61 13.66
N PRO A 101 4.78 0.34 14.32
CA PRO A 101 3.32 0.40 14.31
C PRO A 101 2.68 0.50 12.93
N GLU A 102 3.35 1.15 11.98
CA GLU A 102 2.86 1.38 10.63
C GLU A 102 2.71 0.07 9.85
N CYS A 103 3.68 -0.85 10.00
CA CYS A 103 3.65 -2.16 9.34
C CYS A 103 2.45 -2.98 9.78
N TRP A 104 2.17 -3.01 11.08
CA TRP A 104 1.03 -3.71 11.65
C TRP A 104 -0.30 -3.05 11.28
N SER A 105 -0.34 -1.72 11.22
CA SER A 105 -1.48 -0.99 10.66
C SER A 105 -1.74 -1.36 9.21
N ALA A 106 -0.70 -1.41 8.37
CA ALA A 106 -0.82 -1.84 6.98
C ALA A 106 -1.35 -3.29 6.87
N MET A 107 -0.83 -4.20 7.70
CA MET A 107 -1.29 -5.60 7.75
C MET A 107 -2.79 -5.71 8.12
N ARG A 108 -3.25 -4.91 9.10
CA ARG A 108 -4.67 -4.86 9.49
C ARG A 108 -5.58 -4.34 8.37
N ASN A 109 -5.05 -3.52 7.47
CA ASN A 109 -5.80 -2.93 6.35
C ASN A 109 -5.75 -3.74 5.06
N LEU A 110 -4.99 -4.85 5.01
CA LEU A 110 -4.92 -5.73 3.83
C LEU A 110 -6.29 -6.15 3.27
N PRO A 111 -7.32 -6.47 4.08
CA PRO A 111 -8.65 -6.84 3.55
C PRO A 111 -9.29 -5.78 2.66
N TYR A 112 -8.97 -4.50 2.89
CA TYR A 112 -9.63 -3.37 2.24
C TYR A 112 -8.84 -2.82 1.05
N LEU A 113 -7.75 -3.48 0.64
CA LEU A 113 -6.95 -3.04 -0.50
C LEU A 113 -7.73 -3.19 -1.81
N ARG A 114 -7.87 -2.06 -2.51
CA ARG A 114 -8.43 -1.93 -3.85
C ARG A 114 -7.44 -2.06 -5.02
N PRO A 115 -6.15 -1.70 -4.92
CA PRO A 115 -5.23 -1.90 -6.05
C PRO A 115 -4.96 -3.39 -6.26
N ILE A 116 -4.56 -3.77 -7.46
CA ILE A 116 -4.06 -5.11 -7.77
C ILE A 116 -2.72 -5.31 -7.04
N VAL A 117 -2.49 -6.49 -6.46
CA VAL A 117 -1.31 -6.76 -5.63
C VAL A 117 -0.51 -7.96 -6.14
N LEU A 118 0.81 -7.79 -6.21
CA LEU A 118 1.78 -8.89 -6.29
C LEU A 118 2.56 -8.98 -4.99
N TRP A 119 2.55 -10.16 -4.38
CA TRP A 119 3.49 -10.50 -3.31
C TRP A 119 4.71 -11.23 -3.87
N VAL A 120 5.91 -10.74 -3.58
CA VAL A 120 7.17 -11.41 -3.96
C VAL A 120 7.86 -11.95 -2.71
N PHE A 121 8.10 -13.26 -2.67
CA PHE A 121 8.68 -13.94 -1.51
C PHE A 121 9.96 -14.71 -1.85
N GLY A 122 10.89 -14.75 -0.90
CA GLY A 122 11.96 -15.75 -0.86
C GLY A 122 11.50 -17.00 -0.11
N GLY A 123 11.66 -18.18 -0.73
CA GLY A 123 11.23 -19.47 -0.19
C GLY A 123 11.96 -19.89 1.09
N LYS A 124 13.18 -19.38 1.33
CA LYS A 124 13.96 -19.60 2.56
C LYS A 124 13.77 -18.49 3.60
N SER A 125 12.94 -17.48 3.33
CA SER A 125 12.71 -16.37 4.26
C SER A 125 12.03 -16.87 5.55
N TYR A 126 12.73 -16.83 6.67
CA TYR A 126 12.16 -17.17 7.99
C TYR A 126 11.04 -16.20 8.42
N LEU A 127 11.03 -14.98 7.89
CA LEU A 127 9.98 -13.97 8.13
C LEU A 127 8.75 -14.12 7.23
N ALA A 128 8.81 -15.03 6.25
CA ALA A 128 7.72 -15.29 5.32
C ALA A 128 7.61 -16.78 5.03
N ALA A 129 7.52 -17.58 6.11
CA ALA A 129 7.26 -19.01 6.00
C ALA A 129 5.99 -19.28 5.18
N PRO A 130 5.84 -20.46 4.54
CA PRO A 130 4.72 -20.74 3.64
C PRO A 130 3.35 -20.42 4.23
N LYS A 131 3.12 -20.73 5.52
CA LYS A 131 1.87 -20.40 6.22
C LYS A 131 1.59 -18.90 6.26
N GLU A 132 2.60 -18.07 6.52
CA GLU A 132 2.46 -16.62 6.57
C GLU A 132 2.24 -16.02 5.18
N GLN A 133 2.83 -16.62 4.13
CA GLN A 133 2.52 -16.26 2.75
C GLN A 133 1.04 -16.51 2.44
N GLU A 134 0.50 -17.68 2.83
CA GLU A 134 -0.91 -17.99 2.62
C GLU A 134 -1.85 -17.05 3.39
N VAL A 135 -1.47 -16.64 4.61
CA VAL A 135 -2.24 -15.63 5.35
C VAL A 135 -2.27 -14.31 4.60
N LYS A 136 -1.13 -13.83 4.08
CA LYS A 136 -1.07 -12.59 3.28
C LYS A 136 -1.93 -12.69 2.03
N MET A 137 -1.81 -13.79 1.29
CA MET A 137 -2.60 -14.05 0.08
C MET A 137 -4.10 -14.05 0.37
N ARG A 138 -4.56 -14.81 1.37
CA ARG A 138 -5.98 -14.91 1.72
C ARG A 138 -6.58 -13.60 2.24
N THR A 139 -5.78 -12.80 2.92
CA THR A 139 -6.25 -11.59 3.61
C THR A 139 -6.26 -10.37 2.68
N THR A 140 -5.36 -10.32 1.69
CA THR A 140 -5.24 -9.16 0.80
C THR A 140 -6.51 -9.01 -0.07
N GLY A 141 -7.16 -7.85 0.03
CA GLY A 141 -8.30 -7.45 -0.81
C GLY A 141 -9.59 -8.24 -0.62
N SER A 142 -9.67 -9.13 0.37
CA SER A 142 -10.81 -10.05 0.54
C SER A 142 -12.00 -9.46 1.30
N GLY A 143 -11.85 -8.28 1.91
CA GLY A 143 -12.90 -7.60 2.65
C GLY A 143 -13.85 -6.80 1.76
N THR A 144 -14.98 -6.37 2.33
CA THR A 144 -15.89 -5.43 1.66
C THR A 144 -15.15 -4.14 1.31
N GLY A 145 -15.24 -3.72 0.04
CA GLY A 145 -14.52 -2.56 -0.47
C GLY A 145 -13.08 -2.86 -0.91
N GLY A 146 -12.59 -4.09 -0.74
CA GLY A 146 -11.35 -4.56 -1.36
C GLY A 146 -11.55 -4.97 -2.83
N ASN A 147 -10.46 -5.35 -3.49
CA ASN A 147 -10.46 -5.75 -4.90
C ASN A 147 -11.06 -7.16 -5.16
N GLY A 148 -11.38 -7.92 -4.11
CA GLY A 148 -11.88 -9.31 -4.23
C GLY A 148 -10.80 -10.38 -4.06
N GLY A 149 -9.54 -9.97 -3.86
CA GLY A 149 -8.43 -10.82 -3.48
C GLY A 149 -8.06 -11.85 -4.55
N VAL A 150 -7.51 -12.97 -4.09
CA VAL A 150 -7.10 -14.11 -4.93
C VAL A 150 -8.28 -14.67 -5.74
N ASN A 151 -9.48 -14.70 -5.16
CA ASN A 151 -10.66 -15.27 -5.82
C ASN A 151 -11.11 -14.46 -7.04
N ALA A 152 -10.87 -13.15 -7.04
CA ALA A 152 -11.13 -12.28 -8.18
C ALA A 152 -9.94 -12.24 -9.17
N GLY A 153 -8.84 -12.91 -8.86
CA GLY A 153 -7.60 -12.88 -9.63
C GLY A 153 -6.78 -11.60 -9.42
N GLU A 154 -7.16 -10.72 -8.50
CA GLU A 154 -6.57 -9.38 -8.29
C GLU A 154 -5.35 -9.41 -7.33
N VAL A 155 -5.01 -10.59 -6.80
CA VAL A 155 -3.86 -10.81 -5.91
C VAL A 155 -3.09 -12.05 -6.34
N GLU A 156 -1.80 -11.87 -6.61
CA GLU A 156 -0.89 -12.93 -7.03
C GLU A 156 0.33 -13.01 -6.11
N LYS A 157 1.07 -14.13 -6.17
CA LYS A 157 2.41 -14.21 -5.59
C LYS A 157 3.42 -14.83 -6.53
N ALA A 158 4.66 -14.44 -6.35
CA ALA A 158 5.84 -15.13 -6.88
C ALA A 158 6.73 -15.57 -5.71
N VAL A 159 7.28 -16.78 -5.80
CA VAL A 159 8.17 -17.34 -4.77
C VAL A 159 9.43 -17.85 -5.44
N LEU A 160 10.59 -17.37 -5.00
CA LEU A 160 11.88 -17.92 -5.41
C LEU A 160 12.34 -18.95 -4.37
N PRO A 161 12.37 -20.27 -4.66
CA PRO A 161 12.64 -21.30 -3.67
C PRO A 161 13.93 -21.10 -2.87
N GLU A 162 14.98 -20.60 -3.51
CA GLU A 162 16.30 -20.40 -2.94
C GLU A 162 16.51 -19.02 -2.31
N GLY A 163 15.60 -18.07 -2.55
CA GLY A 163 15.70 -16.70 -2.06
C GLY A 163 15.43 -16.56 -0.57
N GLY A 164 16.16 -15.66 0.08
CA GLY A 164 16.02 -15.28 1.48
C GLY A 164 15.06 -14.10 1.69
N HIS A 165 15.11 -13.51 2.89
CA HIS A 165 14.28 -12.36 3.24
C HIS A 165 14.67 -11.10 2.45
N LEU A 166 15.95 -10.97 2.12
CA LEU A 166 16.52 -9.83 1.40
C LEU A 166 16.58 -10.10 -0.11
N ILE A 167 15.60 -10.83 -0.64
CA ILE A 167 15.56 -11.29 -2.04
C ILE A 167 15.77 -10.19 -3.08
N CYS A 168 15.32 -8.95 -2.80
CA CYS A 168 15.54 -7.80 -3.70
C CYS A 168 17.02 -7.42 -3.85
N PHE A 169 17.86 -7.77 -2.88
CA PHE A 169 19.31 -7.56 -2.88
C PHE A 169 20.07 -8.82 -3.29
N GLU A 170 19.54 -10.00 -2.97
CA GLU A 170 20.14 -11.28 -3.32
C GLU A 170 19.95 -11.62 -4.80
N GLN A 171 18.76 -11.31 -5.34
CA GLN A 171 18.30 -11.73 -6.67
C GLN A 171 17.57 -10.58 -7.41
N PRO A 172 18.22 -9.40 -7.58
CA PRO A 172 17.59 -8.21 -8.13
C PRO A 172 17.03 -8.43 -9.55
N SER A 173 17.76 -9.15 -10.41
CA SER A 173 17.33 -9.44 -11.78
C SER A 173 16.07 -10.29 -11.83
N TRP A 174 15.95 -11.28 -10.93
CA TRP A 174 14.76 -12.12 -10.84
C TRP A 174 13.55 -11.31 -10.36
N CYS A 175 13.73 -10.52 -9.29
CA CYS A 175 12.68 -9.63 -8.79
C CYS A 175 12.19 -8.64 -9.85
N ALA A 176 13.12 -8.04 -10.60
CA ALA A 176 12.81 -7.11 -11.67
C ALA A 176 12.01 -7.79 -12.80
N SER A 177 12.44 -8.98 -13.26
CA SER A 177 11.74 -9.74 -14.30
C SER A 177 10.31 -10.09 -13.87
N VAL A 178 10.15 -10.68 -12.69
CA VAL A 178 8.85 -11.06 -12.13
C VAL A 178 7.91 -9.85 -12.02
N THR A 179 8.43 -8.74 -11.51
CA THR A 179 7.63 -7.52 -11.33
C THR A 179 7.25 -6.91 -12.67
N ALA A 180 8.18 -6.85 -13.63
CA ALA A 180 7.93 -6.33 -14.97
C ALA A 180 6.90 -7.17 -15.74
N ASP A 181 7.01 -8.50 -15.69
CA ASP A 181 6.07 -9.42 -16.34
C ASP A 181 4.66 -9.28 -15.75
N TRP A 182 4.56 -9.14 -14.42
CA TRP A 182 3.29 -8.86 -13.76
C TRP A 182 2.73 -7.49 -14.17
N MET A 183 3.54 -6.42 -14.10
CA MET A 183 3.12 -5.07 -14.48
C MET A 183 2.58 -5.02 -15.90
N GLN A 184 3.24 -5.66 -16.86
CA GLN A 184 2.79 -5.69 -18.26
C GLN A 184 1.41 -6.33 -18.44
N ARG A 185 1.10 -7.40 -17.68
CA ARG A 185 -0.22 -8.03 -17.73
C ARG A 185 -1.30 -7.11 -17.17
N TRP A 186 -1.02 -6.47 -16.04
CA TRP A 186 -1.99 -5.63 -15.34
C TRP A 186 -2.19 -4.26 -15.96
N PHE A 187 -1.19 -3.74 -16.67
CA PHE A 187 -1.32 -2.49 -17.42
C PHE A 187 -2.47 -2.54 -18.45
N LYS A 188 -2.66 -3.68 -19.12
CA LYS A 188 -3.77 -3.89 -20.06
C LYS A 188 -5.14 -3.81 -19.37
N LYS A 189 -5.24 -4.37 -18.16
CA LYS A 189 -6.47 -4.31 -17.37
C LYS A 189 -6.73 -2.89 -16.87
N TRP A 190 -5.69 -2.20 -16.39
CA TRP A 190 -5.81 -0.80 -15.99
C TRP A 190 -6.35 0.08 -17.14
N LEU A 191 -5.87 -0.11 -18.38
CA LEU A 191 -6.41 0.61 -19.54
C LEU A 191 -7.90 0.31 -19.79
N THR A 192 -8.34 -0.93 -19.51
CA THR A 192 -9.76 -1.31 -19.60
C THR A 192 -10.58 -0.62 -18.52
N ASP A 193 -10.05 -0.56 -17.29
CA ASP A 193 -10.70 0.08 -16.16
C ASP A 193 -10.79 1.61 -16.37
N GLU A 194 -9.75 2.26 -16.89
CA GLU A 194 -9.79 3.69 -17.24
C GLU A 194 -10.85 3.97 -18.30
N LYS A 195 -10.90 3.16 -19.36
CA LYS A 195 -11.93 3.29 -20.39
C LYS A 195 -13.34 3.17 -19.81
N PHE A 196 -13.56 2.22 -18.90
CA PHE A 196 -14.84 2.11 -18.22
C PHE A 196 -15.20 3.40 -17.48
N TRP A 197 -14.27 4.00 -16.75
CA TRP A 197 -14.54 5.25 -16.01
C TRP A 197 -14.73 6.47 -16.91
N ASP A 198 -14.04 6.53 -18.05
CA ASP A 198 -14.22 7.58 -19.05
C ASP A 198 -15.61 7.51 -19.70
N GLU A 199 -16.15 6.29 -19.88
CA GLU A 199 -17.45 6.06 -20.51
C GLU A 199 -18.61 5.97 -19.51
N TYR A 200 -18.34 5.67 -18.24
CA TYR A 200 -19.37 5.45 -17.23
C TYR A 200 -20.08 6.74 -16.86
N GLN A 201 -21.39 6.75 -17.08
CA GLN A 201 -22.28 7.81 -16.61
C GLN A 201 -23.11 7.29 -15.43
N SER A 202 -23.01 7.99 -14.32
CA SER A 202 -23.78 7.68 -13.11
C SER A 202 -25.27 7.89 -13.37
N GLN A 203 -26.07 6.85 -13.13
CA GLN A 203 -27.54 6.96 -13.16
C GLN A 203 -28.10 7.81 -12.01
N SER A 204 -27.28 8.15 -11.01
CA SER A 204 -27.72 8.94 -9.86
C SER A 204 -27.68 10.44 -10.11
N SER A 205 -27.06 10.88 -11.20
CA SER A 205 -26.82 12.29 -11.50
C SER A 205 -27.27 12.65 -12.92
N ASP A 206 -27.56 13.93 -13.15
CA ASP A 206 -27.76 14.46 -14.51
C ASP A 206 -26.47 14.39 -15.35
N GLU A 207 -26.58 14.65 -16.65
CA GLU A 207 -25.43 14.58 -17.58
C GLU A 207 -24.28 15.51 -17.17
N GLU A 208 -24.59 16.63 -16.49
CA GLU A 208 -23.61 17.58 -15.96
C GLU A 208 -22.95 17.13 -14.64
N GLN A 209 -23.44 16.05 -14.01
CA GLN A 209 -23.01 15.59 -12.69
C GLN A 209 -23.20 16.62 -11.56
N LEU A 210 -24.14 17.56 -11.71
CA LEU A 210 -24.39 18.65 -10.75
C LEU A 210 -25.64 18.44 -9.90
N ARG A 211 -26.60 17.65 -10.40
CA ARG A 211 -27.89 17.41 -9.73
C ARG A 211 -28.20 15.94 -9.71
N ILE A 212 -29.07 15.54 -8.79
CA ILE A 212 -29.65 14.20 -8.79
C ILE A 212 -30.50 13.99 -10.04
N SER A 213 -30.36 12.83 -10.69
CA SER A 213 -31.17 12.46 -11.85
C SER A 213 -32.65 12.28 -11.48
N LYS A 214 -33.52 12.25 -12.49
CA LYS A 214 -34.95 11.94 -12.29
C LYS A 214 -35.13 10.55 -11.68
N GLU A 215 -34.34 9.58 -12.14
CA GLU A 215 -34.32 8.20 -11.68
C GLU A 215 -33.83 8.11 -10.22
N GLY A 216 -32.79 8.87 -9.86
CA GLY A 216 -32.27 8.96 -8.50
C GLY A 216 -33.30 9.57 -7.54
N LEU A 217 -33.97 10.64 -7.96
CA LEU A 217 -35.01 11.29 -7.16
C LEU A 217 -36.22 10.36 -6.94
N ALA A 218 -36.64 9.64 -7.98
CA ALA A 218 -37.69 8.63 -7.88
C ALA A 218 -37.31 7.50 -6.92
N ALA A 219 -36.05 7.02 -6.97
CA ALA A 219 -35.57 5.99 -6.05
C ALA A 219 -35.60 6.45 -4.57
N MET A 220 -35.31 7.73 -4.29
CA MET A 220 -35.36 8.28 -2.93
C MET A 220 -36.77 8.34 -2.33
N GLN A 221 -37.80 8.39 -3.18
CA GLN A 221 -39.21 8.42 -2.76
C GLN A 221 -39.77 7.01 -2.51
N MET A 222 -39.02 5.96 -2.82
CA MET A 222 -39.44 4.58 -2.59
C MET A 222 -39.30 4.17 -1.13
N ALA A 223 -40.02 3.12 -0.74
CA ALA A 223 -39.89 2.52 0.59
C ALA A 223 -38.45 2.06 0.86
N ARG A 224 -37.99 2.21 2.11
CA ARG A 224 -36.60 2.01 2.59
C ARG A 224 -35.95 0.64 2.31
N LEU A 225 -36.67 -0.32 1.74
CA LEU A 225 -36.20 -1.69 1.44
C LEU A 225 -36.58 -2.18 0.03
N THR A 226 -36.97 -1.27 -0.86
CA THR A 226 -37.27 -1.63 -2.26
C THR A 226 -36.01 -2.13 -2.96
N ARG A 227 -36.02 -3.38 -3.44
CA ARG A 227 -34.89 -3.96 -4.19
C ARG A 227 -34.98 -3.57 -5.68
N ARG A 228 -33.81 -3.38 -6.31
CA ARG A 228 -33.61 -2.95 -7.71
C ARG A 228 -34.44 -3.74 -8.75
N GLY A 229 -34.73 -5.03 -8.50
CA GLY A 229 -35.55 -5.88 -9.39
C GLY A 229 -37.06 -5.62 -9.38
N ARG A 230 -37.57 -4.68 -8.56
CA ARG A 230 -38.98 -4.26 -8.53
C ARG A 230 -39.19 -2.82 -9.01
N LEU A 231 -38.21 -2.26 -9.74
CA LEU A 231 -38.33 -0.96 -10.39
C LEU A 231 -39.36 -1.06 -11.54
N GLN A 232 -40.65 -0.98 -11.24
CA GLN A 232 -41.64 -0.55 -12.22
C GLN A 232 -41.64 0.97 -12.18
N VAL A 233 -41.00 1.59 -13.16
CA VAL A 233 -41.14 3.03 -13.40
C VAL A 233 -42.59 3.24 -13.83
N PRO A 234 -43.40 4.04 -13.11
CA PRO A 234 -44.71 4.41 -13.60
C PRO A 234 -44.52 5.20 -14.89
N THR A 235 -45.16 4.76 -15.97
CA THR A 235 -45.28 5.48 -17.25
C THR A 235 -45.89 6.86 -17.08
#